data_AF-A0A9P1IQQ8-F1
#
_entry.id   AF-A0A9P1IQQ8-F1
#
_cell.length_a   1.000
_cell.length_b   1.000
_cell.length_c   1.000
_cell.angle_alpha   90.00
_cell.angle_beta   90.00
_cell.angle_gamma   90.00
#
_symmetry.space_group_name_H-M   'P 1'
#
loop_
_entity.id
_entity.type
_entity.pdbx_description
1 polymer ?
#
loop_
_entity_poly.entity_id
_entity_poly.type
_entity_poly.pdbx_seq_one_letter_code
_entity_poly.pdbx_strand_id
1 'polypeptide(L)'
;MSKISYGIVWIGLQRTEDCWYKNTTNCNTGNGFEWTDGSTNMDTKLLEKNWWTPGNPDNSGLMQPYVVMFMSSNKSDGLSGKLDDVPEDYVGTKDFILHGFVCGKPANLKV
;
A
#
# COMPACT_ATOMS: atom_id res chain seq x y z
N MET A 1 -25.16 -14.82 -6.43
CA MET A 1 -24.27 -13.65 -6.57
C MET A 1 -22.85 -14.15 -6.47
N SER A 2 -22.03 -14.04 -7.52
CA SER A 2 -20.62 -14.40 -7.42
C SER A 2 -19.93 -13.41 -6.49
N LYS A 3 -19.33 -13.90 -5.41
CA LYS A 3 -18.46 -13.10 -4.56
C LYS A 3 -17.34 -12.56 -5.45
N ILE A 4 -17.21 -11.24 -5.58
CA ILE A 4 -16.05 -10.64 -6.25
C ILE A 4 -14.90 -10.82 -5.26
N SER A 5 -14.02 -11.76 -5.55
CA SER A 5 -12.77 -11.91 -4.83
C SER A 5 -11.77 -10.95 -5.45
N TYR A 6 -11.18 -10.11 -4.62
CA TYR A 6 -10.07 -9.27 -5.00
C TYR A 6 -8.79 -10.05 -4.86
N GLY A 7 -7.85 -9.77 -5.76
CA GLY A 7 -6.46 -10.06 -5.49
C GLY A 7 -5.84 -8.93 -4.67
N ILE A 8 -4.87 -9.25 -3.82
CA ILE A 8 -3.97 -8.28 -3.21
C ILE A 8 -2.53 -8.67 -3.52
N VAL A 9 -1.67 -7.68 -3.64
CA VAL A 9 -0.23 -7.85 -3.76
C VAL A 9 0.47 -6.94 -2.77
N TRP A 10 1.52 -7.44 -2.15
CA TRP A 10 2.44 -6.61 -1.40
C TRP A 10 3.23 -5.72 -2.35
N ILE A 11 3.39 -4.46 -1.96
CA ILE A 11 4.27 -3.51 -2.65
C ILE A 11 5.38 -3.08 -1.69
N GLY A 12 6.51 -2.64 -2.25
CA GLY A 12 7.68 -2.21 -1.48
C GLY A 12 7.51 -0.86 -0.78
N LEU A 13 6.35 -0.58 -0.19
CA LEU A 13 6.05 0.65 0.52
C LEU A 13 5.78 0.33 1.99
N GLN A 14 6.44 1.05 2.89
CA GLN A 14 6.29 0.90 4.34
C GLN A 14 6.16 2.26 5.01
N ARG A 15 5.67 2.28 6.26
CA ARG A 15 5.73 3.47 7.11
C ARG A 15 7.19 3.78 7.43
N THR A 16 7.48 5.08 7.54
CA THR A 16 8.77 5.50 8.09
C THR A 16 8.89 5.08 9.56
N GLU A 17 10.12 4.92 10.04
CA GLU A 17 10.40 4.53 11.44
C GLU A 17 9.65 5.43 12.44
N ASP A 18 9.62 6.74 12.19
CA ASP A 18 8.92 7.72 13.03
C ASP A 18 7.40 7.53 13.07
N CYS A 19 6.83 6.92 12.03
CA CYS A 19 5.39 6.77 11.84
C CYS A 19 4.88 5.34 12.03
N TRP A 20 5.76 4.38 12.28
CA TRP A 20 5.46 2.95 12.39
C TRP A 20 4.28 2.65 13.33
N TYR A 21 4.31 3.22 14.53
CA TYR A 21 3.30 3.02 15.59
C TYR A 21 2.49 4.28 15.87
N LYS A 22 2.35 5.18 14.88
CA LYS A 22 1.66 6.46 15.06
C LYS A 22 0.59 6.68 14.01
N ASN A 23 -0.51 7.29 14.45
CA ASN A 23 -1.52 7.87 13.57
C ASN A 23 -1.75 9.33 14.01
N THR A 24 -0.91 10.23 13.48
CA THR A 24 -0.97 11.67 13.79
C THR A 24 -1.03 12.47 12.50
N THR A 25 -1.36 13.76 12.58
CA THR A 25 -1.34 14.67 11.43
C THR A 25 0.04 14.72 10.73
N ASN A 26 1.11 14.42 11.46
CA ASN A 26 2.48 14.37 10.95
C ASN A 26 2.84 13.04 10.29
N CYS A 27 2.01 12.01 10.43
CA CYS A 27 2.17 10.70 9.79
C CYS A 27 1.07 10.49 8.75
N ASN A 28 1.10 11.31 7.70
CA ASN A 28 0.11 11.30 6.63
C ASN A 28 0.67 10.69 5.34
N THR A 29 -0.14 10.58 4.29
CA THR A 29 0.28 9.95 3.02
C THR A 29 1.45 10.66 2.34
N GLY A 30 1.71 11.92 2.65
CA GLY A 30 2.77 12.71 2.03
C GLY A 30 4.15 12.55 2.66
N ASN A 31 4.24 12.01 3.88
CA ASN A 31 5.51 11.94 4.63
C ASN A 31 5.64 10.73 5.59
N GLY A 32 4.57 9.97 5.78
CA GLY A 32 4.54 8.85 6.71
C GLY A 32 5.01 7.53 6.10
N PHE A 33 5.38 7.50 4.82
CA PHE A 33 5.73 6.29 4.08
C PHE A 33 6.98 6.49 3.23
N GLU A 34 7.69 5.39 3.00
CA GLU A 34 8.90 5.31 2.19
C GLU A 34 8.94 4.01 1.38
N TRP A 35 9.64 4.05 0.24
CA TRP A 35 9.88 2.85 -0.57
C TRP A 35 11.08 2.08 -0.02
N THR A 36 10.91 0.79 0.20
CA THR A 36 11.91 -0.10 0.83
C THR A 36 13.17 -0.30 -0.01
N ASP A 37 13.08 -0.06 -1.32
CA ASP A 37 14.20 -0.12 -2.26
C ASP A 37 14.95 1.21 -2.41
N GLY A 38 14.54 2.26 -1.68
CA GLY A 38 15.13 3.60 -1.77
C GLY A 38 14.93 4.27 -3.13
N SER A 39 13.97 3.79 -3.94
CA SER A 39 13.74 4.30 -5.31
C SER A 39 13.26 5.76 -5.36
N THR A 40 12.87 6.33 -4.22
CA THR A 40 12.43 7.72 -4.11
C THR A 40 13.24 8.45 -3.06
N ASN A 41 13.69 9.66 -3.41
CA ASN A 41 14.15 10.66 -2.48
C ASN A 41 12.95 11.20 -1.68
N MET A 42 13.07 11.23 -0.34
CA MET A 42 12.01 11.50 0.65
C MET A 42 11.21 12.81 0.45
N ASP A 43 11.56 13.66 -0.51
CA ASP A 43 10.88 14.91 -0.85
C ASP A 43 9.65 14.74 -1.75
N THR A 44 9.49 13.57 -2.37
CA THR A 44 8.36 13.37 -3.27
C THR A 44 7.16 12.86 -2.47
N LYS A 45 6.19 13.76 -2.25
CA LYS A 45 4.83 13.52 -1.73
C LYS A 45 4.02 12.62 -2.69
N LEU A 46 4.53 11.43 -3.02
CA LEU A 46 4.08 10.64 -4.18
C LEU A 46 2.73 9.99 -3.99
N LEU A 47 2.35 9.71 -2.75
CA LEU A 47 1.10 9.00 -2.50
C LEU A 47 -0.04 10.02 -2.42
N GLU A 48 -0.68 10.21 -3.55
CA GLU A 48 -1.92 10.96 -3.61
C GLU A 48 -2.97 10.27 -2.71
N LYS A 49 -3.76 11.07 -1.98
CA LYS A 49 -4.82 10.57 -1.09
C LYS A 49 -5.80 9.63 -1.81
N ASN A 50 -6.01 9.83 -3.11
CA ASN A 50 -6.88 8.99 -3.94
C ASN A 50 -6.28 7.60 -4.26
N TRP A 51 -5.02 7.31 -3.91
CA TRP A 51 -4.47 5.96 -4.07
C TRP A 51 -4.92 5.04 -2.96
N TRP A 52 -5.32 5.58 -1.81
CA TRP A 52 -5.74 4.78 -0.66
C TRP A 52 -7.22 4.42 -0.74
N THR A 53 -7.59 3.29 -0.14
CA THR A 53 -8.99 2.97 0.13
C THR A 53 -9.61 4.01 1.07
N PRO A 54 -10.95 4.21 1.01
CA PRO A 54 -11.60 5.19 1.87
C PRO A 54 -11.31 4.92 3.36
N GLY A 55 -10.73 5.91 4.03
CA GLY A 55 -10.34 5.82 5.45
C GLY A 55 -8.86 5.54 5.68
N ASN A 56 -8.15 5.04 4.67
CA ASN A 56 -6.75 4.62 4.80
C ASN A 56 -5.77 5.70 4.32
N PRO A 57 -4.51 5.65 4.79
CA PRO A 57 -4.00 4.69 5.78
C PRO A 57 -4.44 5.03 7.20
N ASP A 58 -4.92 4.03 7.96
CA ASP A 58 -5.55 4.24 9.27
C ASP A 58 -4.69 3.78 10.47
N ASN A 59 -3.62 3.02 10.23
CA ASN A 59 -2.77 2.41 11.25
C ASN A 59 -3.60 1.77 12.39
N SER A 60 -4.63 1.01 12.04
CA SER A 60 -5.48 0.28 12.96
C SER A 60 -4.65 -0.53 13.96
N GLY A 61 -4.96 -0.34 15.26
CA GLY A 61 -4.18 -0.95 16.35
C GLY A 61 -2.74 -0.43 16.48
N LEU A 62 -2.36 0.59 15.72
CA LEU A 62 -1.00 1.13 15.59
C LEU A 62 0.03 0.10 15.13
N MET A 63 -0.39 -0.91 14.37
CA MET A 63 0.48 -2.03 13.94
C MET A 63 0.31 -2.37 12.46
N GLN A 64 0.13 -1.37 11.60
CA GLN A 64 0.03 -1.55 10.15
C GLN A 64 1.13 -0.77 9.42
N PRO A 65 2.38 -1.24 9.49
CA PRO A 65 3.52 -0.53 8.92
C PRO A 65 3.74 -0.79 7.43
N TYR A 66 3.00 -1.71 6.80
CA TYR A 66 3.25 -2.08 5.41
C TYR A 66 2.05 -1.86 4.53
N VAL A 67 2.23 -1.91 3.21
CA VAL A 67 1.16 -1.59 2.25
C VAL A 67 0.94 -2.72 1.25
N VAL A 68 -0.34 -3.01 1.01
CA VAL A 68 -0.81 -3.86 -0.08
C VAL A 68 -1.57 -3.03 -1.12
N MET A 69 -1.61 -3.53 -2.35
CA MET A 69 -2.42 -3.00 -3.44
C MET A 69 -3.50 -4.01 -3.84
N PHE A 70 -4.73 -3.54 -3.99
CA PHE A 70 -5.83 -4.37 -4.51
C PHE A 70 -5.78 -4.47 -6.03
N MET A 71 -6.12 -5.65 -6.53
CA MET A 71 -6.11 -6.03 -7.94
C MET A 71 -7.44 -6.69 -8.28
N SER A 72 -8.08 -6.23 -9.34
CA SER A 72 -9.31 -6.85 -9.85
C SER A 72 -9.23 -6.99 -11.36
N SER A 73 -9.74 -8.10 -11.89
CA SER A 73 -9.92 -8.26 -13.33
C SER A 73 -11.16 -7.52 -13.84
N ASN A 74 -12.01 -7.01 -12.93
CA ASN A 74 -13.19 -6.25 -13.28
C ASN A 74 -12.88 -4.75 -13.35
N LYS A 75 -13.12 -4.14 -14.52
CA LYS A 75 -12.83 -2.71 -14.76
C LYS A 75 -13.79 -1.76 -14.02
N SER A 76 -14.95 -2.23 -13.58
CA SER A 76 -15.92 -1.40 -12.84
C SER A 76 -15.63 -1.36 -11.33
N ASP A 77 -14.49 -1.88 -10.93
CA ASP A 77 -14.15 -2.12 -9.54
C ASP A 77 -13.47 -0.90 -8.91
N GLY A 78 -14.09 -0.35 -7.87
CA GLY A 78 -13.62 0.85 -7.19
C GLY A 78 -12.38 0.65 -6.30
N LEU A 79 -11.99 -0.60 -5.99
CA LEU A 79 -10.81 -0.87 -5.18
C LEU A 79 -9.57 -1.21 -6.03
N SER A 80 -9.72 -1.59 -7.30
CA SER A 80 -8.55 -1.96 -8.12
C SER A 80 -7.55 -0.81 -8.22
N GLY A 81 -6.28 -1.09 -7.92
CA GLY A 81 -5.20 -0.11 -7.86
C GLY A 81 -5.17 0.73 -6.57
N LYS A 82 -6.08 0.48 -5.61
CA LYS A 82 -6.06 1.15 -4.31
C LYS A 82 -5.10 0.49 -3.34
N LEU A 83 -4.69 1.24 -2.34
CA LEU A 83 -3.73 0.87 -1.30
C LEU A 83 -4.42 0.73 0.05
N ASP A 84 -3.91 -0.19 0.86
CA ASP A 84 -4.26 -0.35 2.28
C ASP A 84 -3.00 -0.60 3.11
N ASP A 85 -2.96 -0.07 4.33
CA ASP A 85 -1.92 -0.40 5.28
C ASP A 85 -2.30 -1.64 6.11
N VAL A 86 -1.34 -2.54 6.32
CA VAL A 86 -1.56 -3.87 6.88
C VAL A 86 -0.44 -4.26 7.85
N PRO A 87 -0.70 -5.17 8.81
CA PRO A 87 0.34 -5.69 9.69
C PRO A 87 1.34 -6.58 8.94
N GLU A 88 2.50 -6.83 9.56
CA GLU A 88 3.58 -7.65 9.00
C GLU A 88 3.14 -9.05 8.58
N ASP A 89 2.21 -9.63 9.35
CA ASP A 89 1.72 -11.00 9.18
C ASP A 89 0.45 -11.08 8.31
N TYR A 90 0.12 -10.02 7.57
CA TYR A 90 -1.09 -9.99 6.75
C TYR A 90 -1.02 -10.98 5.58
N VAL A 91 -1.90 -11.98 5.62
CA VAL A 91 -2.01 -13.04 4.60
C VAL A 91 -3.29 -12.93 3.74
N GLY A 92 -4.01 -11.82 3.85
CA GLY A 92 -5.30 -11.62 3.19
C GLY A 92 -6.49 -12.18 3.97
N THR A 93 -7.64 -12.26 3.31
CA THR A 93 -8.92 -12.73 3.86
C THR A 93 -9.66 -13.59 2.83
N LYS A 94 -10.85 -14.08 3.19
CA LYS A 94 -11.76 -14.78 2.26
C LYS A 94 -12.26 -13.92 1.08
N ASP A 95 -12.09 -12.60 1.15
CA ASP A 95 -12.55 -11.63 0.16
C ASP A 95 -11.37 -10.94 -0.56
N PHE A 96 -10.17 -11.00 0.04
CA PHE A 96 -8.93 -10.41 -0.44
C PHE A 96 -7.83 -11.47 -0.45
N ILE A 97 -7.56 -12.08 -1.60
CA ILE A 97 -6.63 -13.21 -1.71
C ILE A 97 -5.23 -12.67 -2.00
N LEU A 98 -4.24 -13.06 -1.20
CA LEU A 98 -2.86 -12.71 -1.46
C LEU A 98 -2.30 -13.47 -2.67
N HIS A 99 -1.90 -12.73 -3.72
CA HIS A 99 -1.32 -13.30 -4.95
C HIS A 99 0.21 -13.22 -4.99
N GLY A 100 0.85 -12.40 -4.16
CA GLY A 100 2.30 -12.32 -4.07
C GLY A 100 2.81 -10.92 -3.78
N PHE A 101 4.03 -10.65 -4.25
CA PHE A 101 4.80 -9.43 -4.00
C PHE A 101 5.23 -8.83 -5.33
N VAL A 102 5.16 -7.51 -5.45
CA VAL A 102 5.64 -6.78 -6.64
C VAL A 102 7.05 -6.27 -6.38
N CYS A 103 8.01 -6.76 -7.17
CA CYS A 103 9.39 -6.26 -7.15
C CYS A 103 9.59 -5.26 -8.29
N GLY A 104 10.19 -4.10 -7.97
CA GLY A 104 10.54 -3.06 -8.93
C GLY A 104 12.03 -3.04 -9.25
N LYS A 105 12.37 -2.67 -10.49
CA LYS A 105 13.70 -2.15 -10.86
C LYS A 105 13.52 -1.13 -11.97
N PRO A 106 14.36 -0.07 -12.03
CA PRO A 106 14.35 0.82 -13.18
C PRO A 106 14.53 0.02 -14.47
N ALA A 107 13.69 0.28 -15.48
CA ALA A 107 13.96 -0.22 -16.81
C ALA A 107 15.27 0.43 -17.29
N ASN A 108 16.29 -0.37 -17.64
CA ASN A 108 17.63 0.07 -18.03
C ASN A 108 17.61 1.48 -18.64
N LEU A 109 17.98 2.49 -17.86
CA LEU A 109 18.19 3.83 -18.36
C LEU A 109 19.42 3.72 -19.26
N LYS A 110 19.20 3.68 -20.59
CA LYS A 110 20.28 3.98 -21.52
C LYS A 110 20.65 5.44 -21.29
N VAL A 111 21.63 5.66 -20.43
CA VAL A 111 22.35 6.94 -20.31
C VAL A 111 23.15 7.15 -21.57
#